data_AF-A0A4P9TC37-F1
#
_entry.id   AF-A0A4P9TC37-F1
#
_cell.length_a   1.000
_cell.length_b   1.000
_cell.length_c   1.000
_cell.angle_alpha   90.00
_cell.angle_beta   90.00
_cell.angle_gamma   90.00
#
_symmetry.space_group_name_H-M   'P 1'
#
loop_
_entity.id
_entity.type
_entity.pdbx_description
1 polymer ?
#
loop_
_entity_poly.entity_id
_entity_poly.type
_entity_poly.pdbx_seq_one_letter_code
_entity_poly.pdbx_strand_id
1 'polypeptide(L)'
;MSSVHSSTQTEQHAPTVNVSKVAGIATALVAVNILLMLVGSYTPLADLGLVLFSNYFVGIATFAATIGGGFWISNTGIKKGTIPIAGAGVTLIQFGYTLLGSAILTMAPAALRVPALAITTVVTGLLTAGIVVVVFRTERSFARWQTYSKGLFIAGFAAGGVGFFINPMLMVFASVLFFLGFVTDLTYEIWAVKENRYGSPIRNAIGIYVAVMGVFIHILRLVLYVLSMLDN
;
A
#
# COMPACT_ATOMS: atom_id res chain seq x y z
N MET A 1 46.38 -10.55 -45.01
CA MET A 1 45.02 -9.99 -44.91
C MET A 1 44.12 -11.05 -44.28
N SER A 2 43.77 -10.90 -43.01
CA SER A 2 42.66 -11.63 -42.39
C SER A 2 42.05 -10.71 -41.34
N SER A 3 40.91 -10.11 -41.70
CA SER A 3 40.07 -9.32 -40.83
C SER A 3 39.01 -10.25 -40.24
N VAL A 4 38.97 -10.41 -38.92
CA VAL A 4 37.81 -11.01 -38.26
C VAL A 4 37.44 -10.20 -37.02
N HIS A 5 36.39 -9.42 -37.23
CA HIS A 5 35.42 -8.84 -36.29
C HIS A 5 35.71 -8.90 -34.79
N SER A 6 36.02 -7.71 -34.25
CA SER A 6 35.67 -7.33 -32.88
C SER A 6 34.14 -7.27 -32.75
N SER A 7 33.54 -8.28 -32.15
CA SER A 7 32.15 -8.22 -31.68
C SER A 7 32.12 -7.46 -30.35
N THR A 8 32.09 -6.13 -30.42
CA THR A 8 31.47 -5.33 -29.35
C THR A 8 30.00 -5.70 -29.33
N GLN A 9 29.65 -6.70 -28.51
CA GLN A 9 28.27 -6.88 -28.07
C GLN A 9 27.89 -5.59 -27.35
N THR A 10 27.10 -4.79 -28.04
CA THR A 10 26.27 -3.75 -27.45
C THR A 10 25.51 -4.41 -26.30
N GLU A 11 25.87 -4.07 -25.07
CA GLU A 11 24.99 -4.23 -23.93
C GLU A 11 23.69 -3.50 -24.28
N GLN A 12 22.72 -4.24 -24.80
CA GLN A 12 21.34 -3.80 -24.85
C GLN A 12 20.91 -3.67 -23.40
N HIS A 13 21.16 -2.50 -22.82
CA HIS A 13 20.51 -2.07 -21.60
C HIS A 13 19.01 -2.24 -21.84
N ALA A 14 18.43 -3.28 -21.23
CA ALA A 14 17.00 -3.44 -21.15
C ALA A 14 16.42 -2.10 -20.70
N PRO A 15 15.34 -1.59 -21.32
CA PRO A 15 14.83 -0.25 -21.03
C PRO A 15 14.61 -0.11 -19.53
N THR A 16 15.48 0.67 -18.89
CA THR A 16 15.44 0.88 -17.44
C THR A 16 14.13 1.59 -17.12
N VAL A 17 13.34 1.03 -16.20
CA VAL A 17 12.11 1.72 -15.74
C VAL A 17 12.50 3.10 -15.25
N ASN A 18 11.78 4.12 -15.70
CA ASN A 18 11.95 5.47 -15.20
C ASN A 18 11.46 5.54 -13.75
N VAL A 19 12.39 5.34 -12.80
CA VAL A 19 12.12 5.28 -11.35
C VAL A 19 11.48 6.57 -10.84
N SER A 20 11.92 7.74 -11.33
CA SER A 20 11.34 9.02 -10.91
C SER A 20 9.89 9.17 -11.37
N LYS A 21 9.54 8.69 -12.57
CA LYS A 21 8.15 8.63 -13.05
C LYS A 21 7.29 7.71 -12.16
N VAL A 22 7.80 6.54 -11.80
CA VAL A 22 7.08 5.61 -10.90
C VAL A 22 6.85 6.25 -9.54
N ALA A 23 7.91 6.80 -8.93
CA ALA A 23 7.84 7.47 -7.64
C ALA A 23 6.89 8.67 -7.66
N GLY A 24 6.92 9.48 -8.72
CA GLY A 24 6.02 10.62 -8.88
C GLY A 24 4.55 10.22 -8.94
N ILE A 25 4.20 9.20 -9.74
CA ILE A 25 2.82 8.71 -9.83
C ILE A 25 2.37 8.11 -8.48
N ALA A 26 3.18 7.27 -7.86
CA ALA A 26 2.84 6.66 -6.57
C ALA A 26 2.63 7.73 -5.48
N THR A 27 3.52 8.73 -5.43
CA THR A 27 3.43 9.85 -4.47
C THR A 27 2.17 10.68 -4.71
N ALA A 28 1.82 10.97 -5.96
CA ALA A 28 0.60 11.70 -6.29
C ALA A 28 -0.65 10.91 -5.85
N LEU A 29 -0.68 9.59 -6.08
CA LEU A 29 -1.79 8.74 -5.64
C LEU A 29 -1.92 8.73 -4.11
N VAL A 30 -0.80 8.62 -3.38
CA VAL A 30 -0.77 8.69 -1.91
C VAL A 30 -1.29 10.04 -1.42
N ALA A 31 -0.77 11.15 -1.98
CA ALA A 31 -1.16 12.51 -1.57
C ALA A 31 -2.65 12.77 -1.79
N VAL A 32 -3.18 12.39 -2.95
CA VAL A 32 -4.62 12.48 -3.24
C VAL A 32 -5.40 11.64 -2.23
N ASN A 33 -4.97 10.42 -1.92
CA ASN A 33 -5.70 9.57 -0.99
C ASN A 33 -5.73 10.14 0.43
N ILE A 34 -4.61 10.69 0.92
CA ILE A 34 -4.53 11.35 2.23
C ILE A 34 -5.50 12.54 2.30
N LEU A 35 -5.55 13.37 1.25
CA LEU A 35 -6.50 14.48 1.18
C LEU A 35 -7.95 13.99 1.17
N LEU A 36 -8.24 12.93 0.40
CA LEU A 36 -9.56 12.32 0.37
C LEU A 36 -9.97 11.73 1.72
N MET A 37 -9.06 11.09 2.46
CA MET A 37 -9.33 10.63 3.83
C MET A 37 -9.70 11.79 4.75
N LEU A 38 -8.94 12.89 4.68
CA LEU A 38 -9.20 14.07 5.50
C LEU A 38 -10.58 14.65 5.19
N VAL A 39 -10.86 14.93 3.92
CA VAL A 39 -12.16 15.45 3.48
C VAL A 39 -13.28 14.48 3.85
N GLY A 40 -13.10 13.19 3.56
CA GLY A 40 -14.05 12.14 3.85
C GLY A 40 -14.39 12.03 5.34
N SER A 41 -13.43 12.31 6.23
CA SER A 41 -13.64 12.32 7.69
C SER A 41 -14.64 13.38 8.19
N TYR A 42 -14.96 14.39 7.37
CA TYR A 42 -15.96 15.42 7.68
C TYR A 42 -17.28 15.22 6.93
N THR A 43 -17.49 14.05 6.32
CA THR A 43 -18.68 13.73 5.52
C THR A 43 -19.31 12.42 5.99
N PRO A 44 -20.55 12.10 5.57
CA PRO A 44 -21.19 10.81 5.85
C PRO A 44 -20.43 9.59 5.30
N LEU A 45 -19.39 9.80 4.47
CA LEU A 45 -18.50 8.72 4.03
C LEU A 45 -17.80 8.05 5.21
N ALA A 46 -17.45 8.81 6.25
CA ALA A 46 -16.84 8.25 7.45
C ALA A 46 -17.81 7.32 8.20
N ASP A 47 -19.09 7.69 8.29
CA ASP A 47 -20.12 6.85 8.92
C ASP A 47 -20.32 5.54 8.16
N LEU A 48 -20.34 5.61 6.82
CA LEU A 48 -20.36 4.42 5.97
C LEU A 48 -19.13 3.54 6.23
N GLY A 49 -17.95 4.14 6.38
CA GLY A 49 -16.73 3.42 6.72
C GLY A 49 -16.82 2.76 8.09
N LEU A 50 -17.33 3.46 9.11
CA LEU A 50 -17.54 2.89 10.45
C LEU A 50 -18.48 1.68 10.40
N VAL A 51 -19.56 1.73 9.59
CA VAL A 51 -20.46 0.59 9.41
C VAL A 51 -19.76 -0.57 8.70
N LEU A 52 -19.10 -0.31 7.57
CA LEU A 52 -18.45 -1.35 6.76
C LEU A 52 -17.24 -1.99 7.46
N PHE A 53 -16.57 -1.27 8.35
CA PHE A 53 -15.45 -1.77 9.14
C PHE A 53 -15.82 -2.07 10.60
N SER A 54 -17.11 -2.05 10.96
CA SER A 54 -17.60 -2.32 12.32
C SER A 54 -17.33 -3.74 12.80
N ASN A 55 -17.36 -4.70 11.87
CA ASN A 55 -17.12 -6.11 12.13
C ASN A 55 -15.90 -6.58 11.33
N TYR A 56 -15.09 -7.45 11.94
CA TYR A 56 -13.88 -7.99 11.34
C TYR A 56 -14.11 -8.61 9.94
N PHE A 57 -15.13 -9.45 9.77
CA PHE A 57 -15.41 -10.13 8.51
C PHE A 57 -15.96 -9.19 7.45
N VAL A 58 -16.84 -8.26 7.84
CA VAL A 58 -17.36 -7.23 6.91
C VAL A 58 -16.22 -6.32 6.47
N GLY A 59 -15.36 -5.90 7.40
CA GLY A 59 -14.20 -5.08 7.09
C GLY A 59 -13.23 -5.76 6.13
N ILE A 60 -12.97 -7.06 6.30
CA ILE A 60 -12.18 -7.85 5.34
C ILE A 60 -12.86 -7.91 3.98
N ALA A 61 -14.17 -8.20 3.94
CA ALA A 61 -14.91 -8.28 2.69
C ALA A 61 -14.88 -6.93 1.95
N THR A 62 -15.09 -5.82 2.66
CA THR A 62 -14.98 -4.46 2.12
C THR A 62 -13.58 -4.18 1.61
N PHE A 63 -12.53 -4.50 2.38
CA PHE A 63 -11.13 -4.32 1.97
C PHE A 63 -10.83 -5.14 0.71
N ALA A 64 -11.21 -6.42 0.69
CA ALA A 64 -10.97 -7.32 -0.43
C ALA A 64 -11.71 -6.87 -1.69
N ALA A 65 -12.97 -6.43 -1.56
CA ALA A 65 -13.77 -5.96 -2.69
C ALA A 65 -13.24 -4.64 -3.27
N THR A 66 -12.86 -3.69 -2.41
CA THR A 66 -12.41 -2.36 -2.85
C THR A 66 -10.93 -2.35 -3.25
N ILE A 67 -10.03 -2.65 -2.32
CA ILE A 67 -8.58 -2.55 -2.54
C ILE A 67 -8.08 -3.76 -3.33
N GLY A 68 -8.41 -4.99 -2.89
CA GLY A 68 -8.03 -6.21 -3.60
C GLY A 68 -8.63 -6.28 -5.01
N GLY A 69 -9.94 -6.04 -5.11
CA GLY A 69 -10.69 -5.99 -6.37
C GLY A 69 -10.20 -4.88 -7.28
N GLY A 70 -10.01 -3.66 -6.75
CA GLY A 70 -9.47 -2.54 -7.52
C GLY A 70 -8.06 -2.80 -8.04
N PHE A 71 -7.20 -3.44 -7.26
CA PHE A 71 -5.86 -3.86 -7.70
C PHE A 71 -5.92 -4.91 -8.81
N TRP A 72 -6.85 -5.87 -8.73
CA TRP A 72 -7.07 -6.85 -9.78
C TRP A 72 -7.62 -6.22 -11.06
N ILE A 73 -8.63 -5.34 -10.96
CA ILE A 73 -9.21 -4.61 -12.10
C ILE A 73 -8.15 -3.74 -12.77
N SER A 74 -7.38 -2.97 -11.99
CA SER A 74 -6.38 -2.06 -12.54
C SER A 74 -5.27 -2.81 -13.29
N ASN A 75 -4.75 -3.89 -12.71
CA ASN A 75 -3.78 -4.75 -13.37
C ASN A 75 -4.33 -5.43 -14.62
N THR A 76 -5.61 -5.84 -14.60
CA THR A 76 -6.27 -6.40 -15.79
C THR A 76 -6.37 -5.36 -16.90
N GLY A 77 -6.75 -4.12 -16.57
CA GLY A 77 -6.75 -3.02 -17.52
C GLY A 77 -5.37 -2.76 -18.13
N ILE A 78 -4.32 -2.73 -17.32
CA ILE A 78 -2.94 -2.53 -17.79
C ILE A 78 -2.51 -3.66 -18.73
N LYS A 79 -2.74 -4.93 -18.34
CA LYS A 79 -2.38 -6.09 -19.17
C LYS A 79 -3.11 -6.10 -20.52
N LYS A 80 -4.35 -5.64 -20.55
CA LYS A 80 -5.17 -5.54 -21.76
C LYS A 80 -4.92 -4.23 -22.54
N GLY A 81 -4.04 -3.34 -22.08
CA GLY A 81 -3.81 -2.03 -22.70
C GLY A 81 -5.02 -1.08 -22.62
N THR A 82 -5.95 -1.32 -21.70
CA THR A 82 -7.19 -0.54 -21.56
C THR A 82 -7.10 0.45 -20.39
N ILE A 83 -6.74 1.70 -20.70
CA ILE A 83 -6.57 2.78 -19.70
C ILE A 83 -7.83 3.04 -18.86
N PRO A 84 -9.06 3.08 -19.42
CA PRO A 84 -10.26 3.29 -18.62
C PRO A 84 -10.48 2.22 -17.54
N ILE A 85 -10.21 0.95 -17.85
CA ILE A 85 -10.32 -0.16 -16.88
C ILE A 85 -9.22 -0.03 -15.82
N ALA A 86 -8.00 0.34 -16.23
CA ALA A 86 -6.91 0.59 -15.30
C ALA A 86 -7.28 1.70 -14.29
N GLY A 87 -7.81 2.82 -14.80
CA GLY A 87 -8.28 3.95 -14.02
C GLY A 87 -9.42 3.60 -13.07
N ALA A 88 -10.44 2.85 -13.53
CA ALA A 88 -11.55 2.40 -12.70
C ALA A 88 -11.06 1.56 -11.50
N GLY A 89 -10.09 0.66 -11.73
CA GLY A 89 -9.45 -0.09 -10.65
C GLY A 89 -8.72 0.81 -9.66
N VAL A 90 -7.95 1.78 -10.13
CA VAL A 90 -7.26 2.76 -9.26
C VAL A 90 -8.25 3.58 -8.44
N THR A 91 -9.34 4.06 -9.04
CA THR A 91 -10.41 4.78 -8.35
C THR A 91 -11.05 3.92 -7.26
N LEU A 92 -11.27 2.63 -7.52
CA LEU A 92 -11.82 1.72 -6.51
C LEU A 92 -10.85 1.49 -5.33
N ILE A 93 -9.54 1.40 -5.59
CA ILE A 93 -8.52 1.35 -4.53
C ILE A 93 -8.52 2.65 -3.72
N GLN A 94 -8.52 3.80 -4.40
CA GLN A 94 -8.59 5.13 -3.79
C GLN A 94 -9.81 5.25 -2.88
N PHE A 95 -10.98 4.82 -3.34
CA PHE A 95 -12.20 4.77 -2.55
C PHE A 95 -12.04 3.87 -1.31
N GLY A 96 -11.50 2.66 -1.46
CA GLY A 96 -11.32 1.73 -0.36
C GLY A 96 -10.44 2.27 0.78
N TYR A 97 -9.28 2.83 0.44
CA TYR A 97 -8.41 3.46 1.45
C TYR A 97 -9.02 4.76 2.00
N THR A 98 -9.70 5.55 1.17
CA THR A 98 -10.40 6.76 1.64
C THR A 98 -11.45 6.42 2.68
N LEU A 99 -12.28 5.41 2.41
CA LEU A 99 -13.33 4.93 3.30
C LEU A 99 -12.75 4.46 4.64
N LEU A 100 -11.71 3.63 4.60
CA LEU A 100 -11.04 3.11 5.80
C LEU A 100 -10.35 4.22 6.60
N GLY A 101 -9.58 5.07 5.93
CA GLY A 101 -8.85 6.16 6.58
C GLY A 101 -9.77 7.24 7.16
N SER A 102 -10.86 7.58 6.47
CA SER A 102 -11.88 8.51 6.99
C SER A 102 -12.50 7.99 8.27
N ALA A 103 -12.87 6.70 8.31
CA ALA A 103 -13.42 6.06 9.50
C ALA A 103 -12.41 6.01 10.66
N ILE A 104 -11.13 5.76 10.38
CA ILE A 104 -10.08 5.78 11.40
C ILE A 104 -9.90 7.19 11.98
N LEU A 105 -9.91 8.22 11.14
CA LEU A 105 -9.77 9.61 11.58
C LEU A 105 -10.92 10.09 12.47
N THR A 106 -12.14 9.55 12.31
CA THR A 106 -13.29 9.91 13.16
C THR A 106 -13.26 9.23 14.53
N MET A 107 -12.38 8.26 14.75
CA MET A 107 -12.18 7.64 16.07
C MET A 107 -11.46 8.55 17.07
N ALA A 108 -10.97 9.72 16.63
CA ALA A 108 -10.30 10.70 17.46
C ALA A 108 -10.94 12.10 17.31
N PRO A 109 -10.71 13.01 18.29
CA PRO A 109 -11.13 14.40 18.19
C PRO A 109 -10.68 15.06 16.87
N ALA A 110 -11.53 15.92 16.32
CA ALA A 110 -11.28 16.57 15.03
C ALA A 110 -9.96 17.36 15.00
N ALA A 111 -9.53 17.91 16.15
CA ALA A 111 -8.27 18.63 16.31
C ALA A 111 -7.03 17.75 16.05
N LEU A 112 -7.11 16.44 16.28
CA LEU A 112 -5.97 15.52 16.12
C LEU A 112 -5.82 14.97 14.69
N ARG A 113 -6.83 15.11 13.83
CA ARG A 113 -6.85 14.49 12.49
C ARG A 113 -5.71 14.98 11.60
N VAL A 114 -5.53 16.29 11.49
CA VAL A 114 -4.47 16.89 10.65
C VAL A 114 -3.08 16.59 11.23
N PRO A 115 -2.80 16.81 12.54
CA PRO A 115 -1.54 16.38 13.14
C PRO A 115 -1.23 14.90 12.94
N ALA A 116 -2.24 14.02 13.09
CA ALA A 116 -2.06 12.58 12.91
C ALA A 116 -1.68 12.23 11.47
N LEU A 117 -2.35 12.81 10.47
CA LEU A 117 -1.99 12.60 9.06
C LEU A 117 -0.58 13.12 8.74
N ALA A 118 -0.20 14.28 9.28
CA ALA A 118 1.13 14.85 9.05
C ALA A 118 2.22 13.93 9.62
N ILE A 119 2.10 13.51 10.89
CA ILE A 119 3.05 12.60 11.53
C ILE A 119 3.09 11.26 10.79
N THR A 120 1.93 10.69 10.46
CA THR A 120 1.83 9.42 9.72
C THR A 120 2.54 9.52 8.37
N THR A 121 2.36 10.63 7.64
CA THR A 121 3.03 10.87 6.35
C THR A 121 4.54 10.86 6.50
N VAL A 122 5.07 11.56 7.51
CA VAL A 122 6.51 11.59 7.78
C VAL A 122 7.04 10.20 8.14
N VAL A 123 6.40 9.50 9.08
CA VAL A 123 6.86 8.17 9.53
C VAL A 123 6.79 7.15 8.39
N THR A 124 5.70 7.13 7.62
CA THR A 124 5.54 6.25 6.46
C THR A 124 6.57 6.56 5.38
N GLY A 125 6.83 7.86 5.13
CA GLY A 125 7.85 8.32 4.18
C GLY A 125 9.25 7.89 4.57
N LEU A 126 9.62 8.03 5.85
CA LEU A 126 10.92 7.59 6.38
C LEU A 126 11.09 6.07 6.29
N LEU A 127 10.05 5.30 6.64
CA LEU A 127 10.07 3.85 6.50
C LEU A 127 10.25 3.45 5.03
N THR A 128 9.49 4.07 4.12
CA THR A 128 9.59 3.82 2.68
C THR A 128 10.99 4.16 2.16
N ALA A 129 11.55 5.31 2.55
CA ALA A 129 12.90 5.71 2.20
C ALA A 129 13.97 4.72 2.71
N GLY A 130 13.81 4.22 3.95
CA GLY A 130 14.66 3.18 4.51
C GLY A 130 14.63 1.90 3.68
N ILE A 131 13.45 1.45 3.26
CA ILE A 131 13.28 0.28 2.38
C ILE A 131 13.95 0.53 1.02
N VAL A 132 13.75 1.70 0.41
CA VAL A 132 14.42 2.08 -0.85
C VAL A 132 15.94 1.97 -0.71
N VAL A 133 16.52 2.55 0.35
CA VAL A 133 17.96 2.47 0.61
C VAL A 133 18.43 1.02 0.73
N VAL A 134 17.72 0.19 1.49
CA VAL A 134 18.07 -1.24 1.66
C VAL A 134 18.02 -1.98 0.33
N VAL A 135 16.94 -1.83 -0.44
CA VAL A 135 16.73 -2.53 -1.71
C VAL A 135 17.73 -2.11 -2.78
N PHE A 136 18.02 -0.82 -2.90
CA PHE A 136 18.93 -0.31 -3.94
C PHE A 136 20.41 -0.49 -3.57
N ARG A 137 20.77 -0.65 -2.29
CA ARG A 137 22.16 -0.90 -1.86
C ARG A 137 22.52 -2.38 -1.77
N THR A 138 21.57 -3.28 -2.00
CA THR A 138 21.82 -4.72 -1.91
C THR A 138 21.58 -5.41 -3.24
N GLU A 139 22.33 -6.48 -3.49
CA GLU A 139 22.10 -7.41 -4.60
C GLU A 139 21.22 -8.60 -4.21
N ARG A 140 20.64 -8.58 -2.99
CA ARG A 140 19.69 -9.61 -2.59
C ARG A 140 18.45 -9.57 -3.47
N SER A 141 18.04 -10.74 -3.95
CA SER A 141 16.76 -10.91 -4.61
C SER A 141 15.63 -10.93 -3.58
N PHE A 142 14.64 -10.05 -3.76
CA PHE A 142 13.41 -10.04 -2.97
C PHE A 142 12.26 -10.77 -3.67
N ALA A 143 12.53 -11.59 -4.68
CA ALA A 143 11.49 -12.24 -5.51
C ALA A 143 10.44 -13.04 -4.72
N ARG A 144 10.82 -13.63 -3.58
CA ARG A 144 9.93 -14.42 -2.71
C ARG A 144 9.14 -13.60 -1.71
N TRP A 145 9.46 -12.32 -1.54
CA TRP A 145 8.82 -11.47 -0.53
C TRP A 145 7.33 -11.27 -0.81
N GLN A 146 6.90 -11.31 -2.08
CA GLN A 146 5.46 -11.32 -2.38
C GLN A 146 4.74 -12.54 -1.78
N THR A 147 5.38 -13.70 -1.77
CA THR A 147 4.81 -14.91 -1.16
C THR A 147 4.79 -14.79 0.36
N TYR A 148 5.83 -14.21 0.97
CA TYR A 148 5.86 -13.95 2.41
C TYR A 148 4.79 -12.95 2.84
N SER A 149 4.62 -11.86 2.08
CA SER A 149 3.55 -10.87 2.26
C SER A 149 2.16 -11.55 2.24
N LYS A 150 1.88 -12.39 1.24
CA LYS A 150 0.64 -13.18 1.18
C LYS A 150 0.47 -14.11 2.38
N GLY A 151 1.54 -14.77 2.80
CA GLY A 151 1.54 -15.62 4.00
C GLY A 151 1.16 -14.83 5.26
N LEU A 152 1.70 -13.62 5.41
CA LEU A 152 1.37 -12.71 6.52
C LEU A 152 -0.08 -12.23 6.45
N PHE A 153 -0.61 -11.91 5.27
CA PHE A 153 -2.03 -11.58 5.10
C PHE A 153 -2.94 -12.75 5.47
N ILE A 154 -2.65 -13.97 4.99
CA ILE A 154 -3.42 -15.17 5.33
C ILE A 154 -3.35 -15.45 6.83
N ALA A 155 -2.17 -15.36 7.43
CA ALA A 155 -1.99 -15.53 8.87
C ALA A 155 -2.76 -14.46 9.66
N GLY A 156 -2.77 -13.20 9.19
CA GLY A 156 -3.56 -12.11 9.76
C GLY A 156 -5.06 -12.38 9.69
N PHE A 157 -5.57 -12.89 8.56
CA PHE A 157 -6.96 -13.29 8.40
C PHE A 157 -7.35 -14.43 9.35
N ALA A 158 -6.50 -15.46 9.46
CA ALA A 158 -6.74 -16.57 10.37
C ALA A 158 -6.70 -16.13 11.84
N ALA A 159 -5.65 -15.39 12.24
CA ALA A 159 -5.48 -14.91 13.60
C ALA A 159 -6.61 -13.98 14.04
N GLY A 160 -7.02 -13.04 13.20
CA GLY A 160 -8.12 -12.13 13.54
C GLY A 160 -9.48 -12.82 13.50
N GLY A 161 -9.69 -13.79 12.59
CA GLY A 161 -10.90 -14.60 12.56
C GLY A 161 -11.08 -15.43 13.81
N VAL A 162 -10.01 -16.10 14.27
CA VAL A 162 -10.00 -16.83 15.56
C VAL A 162 -10.12 -15.85 16.74
N GLY A 163 -9.40 -14.73 16.68
CA GLY A 163 -9.40 -13.69 17.70
C GLY A 163 -10.77 -13.07 17.96
N PHE A 164 -11.56 -12.89 16.90
CA PHE A 164 -12.92 -12.38 16.97
C PHE A 164 -13.83 -13.23 17.89
N PHE A 165 -13.64 -14.56 17.91
CA PHE A 165 -14.47 -15.47 18.71
C PHE A 165 -13.86 -15.83 20.07
N ILE A 166 -12.53 -15.87 20.17
CA ILE A 166 -11.84 -16.50 21.31
C ILE A 166 -11.06 -15.50 22.17
N ASN A 167 -10.27 -14.63 21.55
CA ASN A 167 -9.33 -13.77 22.28
C ASN A 167 -9.04 -12.47 21.51
N PRO A 168 -9.50 -11.30 22.00
CA PRO A 168 -9.25 -10.01 21.36
C PRO A 168 -7.77 -9.67 21.15
N MET A 169 -6.84 -10.22 21.95
CA MET A 169 -5.40 -10.01 21.76
C MET A 169 -4.92 -10.56 20.41
N LEU A 170 -5.55 -11.61 19.88
CA LEU A 170 -5.22 -12.13 18.55
C LEU A 170 -5.63 -11.16 17.43
N MET A 171 -6.56 -10.25 17.67
CA MET A 171 -6.90 -9.19 16.70
C MET A 171 -5.81 -8.12 16.62
N VAL A 172 -5.19 -7.78 17.76
CA VAL A 172 -4.02 -6.90 17.79
C VAL A 172 -2.86 -7.58 17.06
N PHE A 173 -2.62 -8.85 17.35
CA PHE A 173 -1.62 -9.65 16.65
C PHE A 173 -1.88 -9.71 15.14
N ALA A 174 -3.13 -9.90 14.70
CA ALA A 174 -3.51 -9.85 13.30
C ALA A 174 -3.17 -8.49 12.66
N SER A 175 -3.39 -7.39 13.37
CA SER A 175 -3.01 -6.05 12.90
C SER A 175 -1.49 -5.91 12.70
N VAL A 176 -0.68 -6.51 13.58
CA VAL A 176 0.78 -6.55 13.42
C VAL A 176 1.16 -7.38 12.19
N LEU A 177 0.52 -8.54 11.99
CA LEU A 177 0.76 -9.37 10.80
C LEU A 177 0.41 -8.64 9.50
N PHE A 178 -0.70 -7.91 9.46
CA PHE A 178 -1.08 -7.10 8.30
C PHE A 178 -0.09 -5.97 8.04
N PHE A 179 0.34 -5.26 9.08
CA PHE A 179 1.39 -4.25 8.96
C PHE A 179 2.67 -4.83 8.36
N LEU A 180 3.16 -5.94 8.91
CA LEU A 180 4.34 -6.63 8.38
C LEU A 180 4.13 -7.14 6.96
N GLY A 181 2.91 -7.59 6.63
CA GLY A 181 2.50 -7.96 5.28
C GLY A 181 2.71 -6.83 4.30
N PHE A 182 2.18 -5.64 4.60
CA PHE A 182 2.36 -4.45 3.75
C PHE A 182 3.80 -3.96 3.68
N VAL A 183 4.57 -4.00 4.77
CA VAL A 183 6.01 -3.67 4.74
C VAL A 183 6.78 -4.62 3.83
N THR A 184 6.45 -5.91 3.89
CA THR A 184 7.05 -6.94 3.04
C THR A 184 6.65 -6.75 1.57
N ASP A 185 5.38 -6.44 1.32
CA ASP A 185 4.83 -6.11 -0.01
C ASP A 185 5.51 -4.87 -0.62
N LEU A 186 5.68 -3.82 0.18
CA LEU A 186 6.33 -2.58 -0.21
C LEU A 186 7.79 -2.84 -0.61
N THR A 187 8.50 -3.63 0.19
CA THR A 187 9.88 -4.04 -0.12
C THR A 187 9.95 -4.79 -1.45
N TYR A 188 9.01 -5.71 -1.67
CA TYR A 188 8.91 -6.44 -2.93
C TYR A 188 8.61 -5.51 -4.12
N GLU A 189 7.63 -4.61 -4.02
CA GLU A 189 7.24 -3.73 -5.13
C GLU A 189 8.37 -2.77 -5.48
N ILE A 190 9.09 -2.20 -4.50
CA ILE A 190 10.28 -1.37 -4.74
C ILE A 190 11.38 -2.18 -5.45
N TRP A 191 11.65 -3.41 -5.00
CA TRP A 191 12.62 -4.29 -5.67
C TRP A 191 12.17 -4.66 -7.08
N ALA A 192 10.89 -4.89 -7.30
CA ALA A 192 10.34 -5.18 -8.62
C ALA A 192 10.50 -4.01 -9.60
N VAL A 193 10.53 -2.76 -9.09
CA VAL A 193 10.93 -1.58 -9.90
C VAL A 193 12.40 -1.62 -10.26
N LYS A 194 13.29 -1.89 -9.28
CA LYS A 194 14.75 -2.02 -9.51
C LYS A 194 15.03 -3.04 -10.63
N GLU A 195 14.35 -4.20 -10.58
CA GLU A 195 14.54 -5.29 -11.54
C GLU A 195 13.71 -5.17 -12.82
N ASN A 196 12.98 -4.06 -13.04
CA ASN A 196 12.05 -3.90 -14.15
C ASN A 196 11.11 -5.11 -14.36
N ARG A 197 10.62 -5.71 -13.27
CA ARG A 197 9.93 -7.01 -13.33
C ARG A 197 8.66 -7.00 -14.17
N TYR A 198 8.06 -5.83 -14.39
CA TYR A 198 6.74 -5.70 -15.01
C TYR A 198 6.71 -4.86 -16.28
N GLY A 199 7.79 -4.16 -16.64
CA GLY A 199 7.85 -3.34 -17.86
C GLY A 199 6.85 -2.18 -17.92
N SER A 200 6.12 -1.87 -16.84
CA SER A 200 5.06 -0.85 -16.83
C SER A 200 5.19 0.09 -15.64
N PRO A 201 5.55 1.37 -15.86
CA PRO A 201 5.65 2.37 -14.80
C PRO A 201 4.34 2.55 -14.02
N ILE A 202 3.19 2.47 -14.71
CA ILE A 202 1.87 2.63 -14.08
C ILE A 202 1.58 1.46 -13.14
N ARG A 203 1.84 0.22 -13.57
CA ARG A 203 1.66 -0.95 -12.71
C ARG A 203 2.54 -0.86 -11.47
N ASN A 204 3.80 -0.45 -11.64
CA ASN A 204 4.75 -0.31 -10.55
C ASN A 204 4.27 0.74 -9.55
N ALA A 205 3.80 1.88 -10.04
CA ALA A 205 3.31 2.96 -9.21
C ALA A 205 2.07 2.55 -8.41
N ILE A 206 1.13 1.81 -9.01
CA ILE A 206 -0.06 1.30 -8.33
C ILE A 206 0.31 0.29 -7.23
N GLY A 207 1.25 -0.63 -7.51
CA GLY A 207 1.74 -1.59 -6.53
C GLY A 207 2.36 -0.89 -5.31
N ILE A 208 3.28 0.05 -5.56
CA ILE A 208 3.89 0.86 -4.49
C ILE A 208 2.82 1.65 -3.73
N TYR A 209 1.88 2.30 -4.43
CA TYR A 209 0.79 3.05 -3.80
C TYR A 209 -0.03 2.17 -2.85
N VAL A 210 -0.49 0.99 -3.29
CA VAL A 210 -1.24 0.05 -2.45
C VAL A 210 -0.43 -0.36 -1.22
N ALA A 211 0.82 -0.75 -1.41
CA ALA A 211 1.68 -1.18 -0.31
C ALA A 211 1.95 -0.04 0.70
N VAL A 212 2.29 1.15 0.21
CA VAL A 212 2.50 2.36 1.05
C VAL A 212 1.23 2.71 1.81
N MET A 213 0.06 2.71 1.18
CA MET A 213 -1.19 3.03 1.87
C MET A 213 -1.57 2.00 2.93
N GLY A 214 -1.29 0.72 2.67
CA GLY A 214 -1.43 -0.33 3.68
C GLY A 214 -0.56 -0.09 4.92
N VAL A 215 0.70 0.27 4.72
CA VAL A 215 1.61 0.70 5.81
C VAL A 215 1.07 1.95 6.51
N PHE A 216 0.66 2.96 5.73
CA PHE A 216 0.17 4.26 6.21
C PHE A 216 -1.02 4.10 7.16
N ILE A 217 -2.02 3.29 6.82
CA ILE A 217 -3.21 3.07 7.66
C ILE A 217 -2.86 2.50 9.03
N HIS A 218 -1.90 1.57 9.10
CA HIS A 218 -1.48 0.98 10.36
C HIS A 218 -0.71 1.98 11.23
N ILE A 219 0.17 2.78 10.61
CA ILE A 219 0.86 3.87 11.30
C ILE A 219 -0.15 4.93 11.77
N LEU A 220 -1.15 5.27 10.96
CA LEU A 220 -2.18 6.25 11.31
C LEU A 220 -2.92 5.84 12.58
N ARG A 221 -3.33 4.56 12.65
CA ARG A 221 -4.01 4.02 13.83
C ARG A 221 -3.15 4.11 15.09
N LEU A 222 -1.85 3.81 14.97
CA LEU A 222 -0.89 3.92 16.07
C LEU A 222 -0.68 5.39 16.50
N VAL A 223 -0.49 6.29 15.53
CA VAL A 223 -0.29 7.72 15.80
C VAL A 223 -1.51 8.31 16.49
N LEU A 224 -2.72 8.01 16.02
CA LEU A 224 -3.95 8.46 16.67
C LEU A 224 -4.07 7.92 18.09
N TYR A 225 -3.75 6.64 18.31
CA TYR A 225 -3.75 6.07 19.65
C TYR A 225 -2.79 6.83 20.59
N VAL A 226 -1.56 7.08 20.15
CA VAL A 226 -0.55 7.81 20.94
C VAL A 226 -0.99 9.26 21.19
N LEU A 227 -1.46 9.98 20.17
CA LEU A 227 -1.91 11.36 20.34
C LEU A 227 -3.11 11.46 21.28
N SER A 228 -4.09 10.55 21.15
CA SER A 228 -5.24 10.51 22.05
C SER A 228 -4.86 10.18 23.49
N MET A 229 -3.74 9.48 23.74
CA MET A 229 -3.23 9.25 25.09
C MET A 229 -2.56 10.49 25.70
N LEU A 230 -1.94 11.34 24.86
CA LEU A 230 -1.23 12.55 25.30
C LEU A 230 -2.17 13.75 25.52
N ASP A 231 -3.39 13.69 24.99
CA ASP A 231 -4.43 14.74 25.10
C ASP A 231 -5.30 14.59 26.37
N ASN A 232 -5.11 13.51 27.15
CA ASN A 232 -5.75 13.28 28.46
C ASN A 232 -4.83 13.69 29.62
#